data_AF-I4EAQ0-F1
#
_entry.id   AF-I4EAQ0-F1
#
_cell.length_a   1.000
_cell.length_b   1.000
_cell.length_c   1.000
_cell.angle_alpha   90.00
_cell.angle_beta   90.00
_cell.angle_gamma   90.00
#
_symmetry.space_group_name_H-M   'P 1'
#
loop_
_entity.id
_entity.type
_entity.pdbx_description
1 polymer ?
#
loop_
_entity_poly.entity_id
_entity_poly.type
_entity_poly.pdbx_seq_one_letter_code
_entity_poly.pdbx_strand_id
1 'polypeptide(L)'
;MTFAPMLDVAHDLRWGRIAEGPGEDPLVAAKFAKAKIRGFQGPDLAARTSVAAIAKHFCAGGAATRDGTMRPADLIEAATLSLKAGVDIDMISGAYVRCLYDR
;
A
#
# COMPACT_ATOMS: atom_id res chain seq x y z
N MET A 1 -13.75 -4.80 5.84
CA MET A 1 -12.52 -4.01 5.57
C MET A 1 -11.30 -4.84 5.96
N THR A 2 -10.17 -4.71 5.26
CA THR A 2 -8.93 -5.44 5.55
C THR A 2 -7.70 -4.53 5.56
N PHE A 3 -6.75 -4.80 6.44
CA PHE A 3 -5.47 -4.08 6.55
C PHE A 3 -4.41 -4.70 5.62
N ALA A 4 -4.68 -4.67 4.33
CA ALA A 4 -3.82 -5.15 3.25
C ALA A 4 -4.13 -4.40 1.95
N PRO A 5 -3.16 -4.26 1.02
CA PRO A 5 -1.80 -4.83 1.01
C PRO A 5 -0.79 -4.11 1.93
N MET A 6 0.22 -4.85 2.41
CA MET A 6 1.48 -4.24 2.86
C MET A 6 2.36 -4.00 1.62
N LEU A 7 2.86 -2.77 1.44
CA LEU A 7 3.57 -2.29 0.24
C LEU A 7 4.95 -1.71 0.56
N ASP A 8 5.47 -1.99 1.74
CA ASP A 8 6.81 -1.58 2.11
C ASP A 8 7.83 -2.28 1.23
N VAL A 9 8.68 -1.48 0.59
CA VAL A 9 9.87 -1.97 -0.12
C VAL A 9 10.94 -2.25 0.92
N ALA A 10 11.47 -3.46 0.91
CA ALA A 10 12.46 -3.89 1.91
C ALA A 10 13.77 -4.32 1.26
N HIS A 11 14.87 -3.79 1.79
CA HIS A 11 16.23 -4.13 1.38
C HIS A 11 17.05 -4.79 2.49
N ASP A 12 16.48 -4.94 3.69
CA ASP A 12 17.14 -5.55 4.84
C ASP A 12 16.45 -6.85 5.23
N LEU A 13 17.08 -7.99 4.89
CA LEU A 13 16.59 -9.34 5.15
C LEU A 13 16.35 -9.66 6.65
N ARG A 14 16.89 -8.86 7.56
CA ARG A 14 16.69 -9.02 9.00
C ARG A 14 15.34 -8.45 9.46
N TRP A 15 14.70 -7.63 8.64
CA TRP A 15 13.41 -7.05 8.97
C TRP A 15 12.33 -8.16 8.94
N GLY A 16 11.82 -8.53 10.11
CA GLY A 16 10.91 -9.68 10.25
C GLY A 16 9.59 -9.60 9.50
N ARG A 17 9.28 -8.46 8.86
CA ARG A 17 8.02 -8.21 8.15
C ARG A 17 8.16 -8.27 6.62
N ILE A 18 9.33 -8.60 6.08
CA ILE A 18 9.55 -8.74 4.63
C ILE A 18 8.55 -9.69 3.98
N ALA A 19 8.16 -10.75 4.70
CA ALA A 19 7.19 -11.73 4.24
C ALA A 19 5.78 -11.16 3.97
N GLU A 20 5.45 -9.98 4.51
CA GLU A 20 4.14 -9.35 4.28
C GLU A 20 4.06 -8.58 2.95
N GLY A 21 5.22 -8.24 2.37
CA GLY A 21 5.37 -7.28 1.28
C GLY A 21 5.82 -7.89 -0.05
N PRO A 22 5.85 -7.09 -1.12
CA PRO A 22 6.15 -7.55 -2.47
C PRO A 22 7.66 -7.67 -2.78
N GLY A 23 8.53 -7.47 -1.79
CA GLY A 23 9.99 -7.55 -1.94
C GLY A 23 10.67 -6.18 -2.07
N GLU A 24 11.76 -6.14 -2.83
CA GLU A 24 12.67 -4.98 -2.91
C GLU A 24 12.42 -4.06 -4.11
N ASP A 25 11.60 -4.48 -5.09
CA ASP A 25 11.42 -3.73 -6.34
C ASP A 25 10.17 -2.82 -6.29
N PRO A 26 10.35 -1.50 -6.40
CA PRO A 26 9.29 -0.50 -6.48
C PRO A 26 8.20 -0.73 -7.54
N LEU A 27 8.59 -1.15 -8.74
CA LEU A 27 7.68 -1.35 -9.86
C LEU A 27 6.84 -2.62 -9.66
N VAL A 28 7.44 -3.68 -9.12
CA VAL A 28 6.74 -4.90 -8.72
C VAL A 28 5.76 -4.58 -7.60
N ALA A 29 6.16 -3.79 -6.60
CA ALA A 29 5.30 -3.36 -5.51
C ALA A 29 4.04 -2.62 -6.00
N ALA A 30 4.20 -1.69 -6.95
CA ALA A 30 3.07 -0.96 -7.54
C ALA A 30 2.11 -1.88 -8.32
N LYS A 31 2.64 -2.84 -9.08
CA LYS A 31 1.82 -3.84 -9.80
C LYS A 31 1.07 -4.76 -8.84
N PHE A 32 1.75 -5.21 -7.78
CA PHE A 32 1.16 -6.03 -6.72
C PHE A 32 0.04 -5.31 -5.99
N ALA A 33 0.27 -4.04 -5.62
CA ALA A 33 -0.74 -3.19 -4.98
C ALA A 33 -2.03 -3.11 -5.81
N LYS A 34 -1.88 -2.76 -7.09
CA LYS A 34 -2.99 -2.65 -8.04
C LYS A 34 -3.76 -3.95 -8.17
N ALA A 35 -3.07 -5.09 -8.22
CA ALA A 35 -3.71 -6.40 -8.30
C ALA A 35 -4.47 -6.75 -7.00
N LYS A 36 -3.85 -6.58 -5.83
CA LYS A 36 -4.46 -6.90 -4.53
C LYS A 36 -5.67 -6.03 -4.24
N ILE A 37 -5.56 -4.71 -4.45
CA ILE A 37 -6.67 -3.76 -4.23
C ILE A 37 -7.85 -4.09 -5.15
N ARG A 38 -7.59 -4.37 -6.43
CA ARG A 38 -8.65 -4.80 -7.37
C ARG A 38 -9.31 -6.10 -6.94
N GLY A 39 -8.53 -7.08 -6.46
CA GLY A 39 -9.06 -8.35 -5.98
C GLY A 39 -9.94 -8.19 -4.72
N PHE A 40 -9.53 -7.35 -3.78
CA PHE A 40 -10.30 -7.09 -2.57
C PHE A 40 -11.57 -6.28 -2.83
N GLN A 41 -11.45 -5.17 -3.55
CA GLN A 41 -12.55 -4.21 -3.67
C GLN A 41 -13.52 -4.53 -4.80
N GLY A 42 -13.11 -5.35 -5.77
CA GLY A 42 -13.92 -5.66 -6.94
C GLY A 42 -14.29 -4.41 -7.75
N PRO A 43 -15.30 -4.52 -8.63
CA PRO A 43 -15.83 -3.38 -9.39
C PRO A 43 -16.78 -2.49 -8.54
N ASP A 44 -17.32 -3.04 -7.46
CA ASP A 44 -18.27 -2.38 -6.56
C ASP A 44 -17.98 -2.78 -5.10
N LEU A 45 -17.77 -1.77 -4.25
CA LEU A 45 -17.51 -1.95 -2.82
C LEU A 45 -18.76 -2.31 -2.02
N ALA A 46 -19.97 -2.06 -2.55
CA ALA A 46 -21.22 -2.47 -1.92
C ALA A 46 -21.54 -3.97 -2.14
N ALA A 47 -20.83 -4.62 -3.09
CA ALA A 47 -21.04 -6.03 -3.36
C ALA A 47 -20.66 -6.89 -2.14
N ARG A 48 -21.47 -7.94 -1.87
CA ARG A 48 -21.28 -8.84 -0.71
C ARG A 48 -19.96 -9.61 -0.70
N THR A 49 -19.31 -9.71 -1.86
CA THR A 49 -18.02 -10.37 -2.05
C THR A 49 -16.83 -9.41 -2.02
N SER A 50 -17.08 -8.11 -1.88
CA SER A 50 -16.05 -7.08 -1.86
C SER A 50 -15.69 -6.70 -0.43
N VAL A 51 -14.43 -6.32 -0.24
CA VAL A 51 -13.92 -5.79 1.03
C VAL A 51 -13.05 -4.57 0.74
N ALA A 52 -13.29 -3.47 1.49
CA ALA A 52 -12.43 -2.30 1.43
C ALA A 52 -10.99 -2.66 1.82
N ALA A 53 -10.02 -2.27 0.99
CA ALA A 53 -8.61 -2.58 1.15
C ALA A 53 -7.86 -1.36 1.68
N ILE A 54 -7.06 -1.54 2.72
CA ILE A 54 -6.21 -0.50 3.29
C ILE A 54 -4.75 -0.86 3.00
N ALA A 55 -4.14 -0.11 2.10
CA ALA A 55 -2.71 -0.23 1.84
C ALA A 55 -1.91 0.32 3.03
N LYS A 56 -0.83 -0.37 3.41
CA LYS A 56 0.03 -0.01 4.55
C LYS A 56 1.51 -0.33 4.24
N HIS A 57 2.48 0.20 4.96
CA HIS A 57 2.38 1.19 6.01
C HIS A 57 2.81 2.52 5.41
N PHE A 58 1.86 3.43 5.20
CA PHE A 58 2.19 4.74 4.66
C PHE A 58 2.87 5.59 5.74
N CYS A 59 4.14 5.97 5.63
CA CYS A 59 5.15 5.50 4.66
C CYS A 59 6.29 4.77 5.39
N ALA A 60 7.20 4.15 4.62
CA ALA A 60 8.53 3.77 5.07
C ALA A 60 8.69 2.54 5.98
N GLY A 61 7.72 1.62 6.07
CA GLY A 61 7.83 0.49 7.00
C GLY A 61 9.08 -0.40 6.79
N GLY A 62 9.54 -0.54 5.55
CA GLY A 62 10.59 -1.50 5.14
C GLY A 62 11.99 -0.94 4.94
N ALA A 63 12.18 0.37 5.11
CA ALA A 63 13.49 1.01 4.97
C ALA A 63 14.09 1.49 6.31
N ALA A 64 13.60 0.94 7.42
CA ALA A 64 14.28 1.03 8.70
C ALA A 64 15.64 0.32 8.59
N THR A 65 16.72 1.10 8.63
CA THR A 65 18.06 0.55 8.72
C THR A 65 18.34 0.07 10.15
N ARG A 66 19.51 -0.55 10.39
CA ARG A 66 19.89 -1.19 11.67
C ARG A 66 19.71 -0.30 12.92
N ASP A 67 19.75 1.02 12.77
CA ASP A 67 19.62 2.01 13.84
C ASP A 67 18.21 2.61 13.96
N GLY A 68 17.23 2.10 13.20
CA GLY A 68 15.88 2.64 13.16
C GLY A 68 15.76 3.94 12.36
N THR A 69 16.84 4.40 11.71
CA THR A 69 16.82 5.57 10.85
C THR A 69 16.58 5.18 9.40
N MET A 70 15.91 6.07 8.67
CA MET A 70 15.65 5.96 7.25
C MET A 70 16.41 7.06 6.53
N ARG A 71 17.05 6.76 5.40
CA ARG A 71 17.62 7.84 4.59
C ARG A 71 16.48 8.65 3.96
N PRO A 72 16.59 9.99 3.88
CA PRO A 72 15.55 10.82 3.27
C PRO A 72 15.18 10.41 1.83
N ALA A 73 16.13 9.88 1.07
CA ALA A 73 15.90 9.36 -0.28
C ALA A 73 14.96 8.15 -0.28
N ASP A 74 15.12 7.22 0.68
CA ASP A 74 14.29 6.02 0.80
C ASP A 74 12.86 6.39 1.23
N LEU A 75 12.71 7.47 2.03
CA LEU A 75 11.41 8.02 2.44
C LEU A 75 10.64 8.60 1.25
N ILE A 76 11.32 9.40 0.42
CA ILE A 76 10.75 10.00 -0.79
C ILE A 76 10.37 8.92 -1.80
N GLU A 77 11.21 7.89 -1.96
CA GLU A 77 10.93 6.76 -2.83
C GLU A 77 9.70 5.97 -2.34
N ALA A 78 9.66 5.58 -1.07
CA ALA A 78 8.50 4.89 -0.48
C ALA A 78 7.20 5.69 -0.58
N ALA A 79 7.24 7.00 -0.34
CA ALA A 79 6.09 7.89 -0.47
C ALA A 79 5.63 7.99 -1.94
N THR A 80 6.58 8.15 -2.87
CA THR A 80 6.30 8.23 -4.32
C THR A 80 5.65 6.95 -4.83
N LEU A 81 6.08 5.79 -4.33
CA LEU A 81 5.55 4.50 -4.76
C LEU A 81 4.17 4.20 -4.21
N SER A 82 3.92 4.59 -2.97
CA SER A 82 2.59 4.55 -2.39
C SER A 82 1.61 5.35 -3.25
N LEU A 83 1.97 6.60 -3.58
CA LEU A 83 1.15 7.45 -4.46
C LEU A 83 0.98 6.86 -5.87
N LYS A 84 2.06 6.35 -6.50
CA LYS A 84 2.02 5.74 -7.85
C LYS A 84 1.23 4.43 -7.92
N ALA A 85 1.15 3.69 -6.82
CA ALA A 85 0.32 2.49 -6.72
C ALA A 85 -1.19 2.80 -6.76
N GLY A 86 -1.57 4.09 -6.83
CA GLY A 86 -2.95 4.54 -6.73
C GLY A 86 -3.47 4.46 -5.30
N VAL A 87 -2.57 4.38 -4.32
CA VAL A 87 -2.91 4.50 -2.91
C VAL A 87 -3.04 5.99 -2.63
N ASP A 88 -4.27 6.46 -2.59
CA ASP A 88 -4.58 7.78 -2.05
C ASP A 88 -4.19 7.82 -0.56
N ILE A 89 -3.89 9.02 -0.06
CA ILE A 89 -3.47 9.28 1.32
C ILE A 89 -4.51 8.79 2.34
N ASP A 90 -5.80 8.77 1.97
CA ASP A 90 -6.86 8.34 2.89
C ASP A 90 -7.04 6.80 2.97
N MET A 91 -6.31 6.04 2.13
CA MET A 91 -6.37 4.57 2.03
C MET A 91 -7.76 3.97 1.73
N ILE A 92 -8.74 4.78 1.29
CA ILE A 92 -10.15 4.43 1.01
C ILE A 92 -10.75 5.26 -0.16
N SER A 93 -10.03 6.19 -0.78
CA SER A 93 -10.62 7.42 -1.38
C SER A 93 -11.61 7.20 -2.52
N GLY A 94 -11.49 6.11 -3.26
CA GLY A 94 -12.49 5.72 -4.24
C GLY A 94 -13.87 5.46 -3.62
N ALA A 95 -13.95 5.04 -2.35
CA ALA A 95 -15.20 4.83 -1.63
C ALA A 95 -15.80 6.14 -1.11
N TYR A 96 -14.96 7.06 -0.60
CA TYR A 96 -15.42 8.35 -0.10
C TYR A 96 -15.88 9.26 -1.23
N VAL A 97 -15.12 9.36 -2.33
CA VAL A 97 -15.51 10.18 -3.49
C VAL A 97 -16.80 9.66 -4.13
N ARG A 98 -16.98 8.34 -4.22
CA ARG A 98 -18.20 7.72 -4.76
C ARG A 98 -19.40 7.91 -3.82
N CYS A 99 -19.24 7.85 -2.50
CA CYS A 99 -20.32 8.14 -1.55
C CYS A 99 -20.67 9.63 -1.40
N LEU A 100 -19.70 10.54 -1.64
CA LEU A 100 -19.90 11.98 -1.48
C LEU A 100 -20.51 12.65 -2.72
N TYR A 101 -20.24 12.12 -3.92
CA TYR A 101 -20.73 12.70 -5.19
C TYR A 101 -21.92 11.95 -5.82
N ASP A 102 -22.32 10.78 -5.29
CA ASP A 102 -23.51 10.04 -5.76
C ASP A 102 -24.78 10.41 -4.96
N ARG A 103 -24.96 11.73 -4.74
CA ARG A 103 -26.21 12.35 -4.26
C ARG A 103 -26.70 13.40 -5.24
#